data_AF-A0A520FY00-F1
#
_entry.id   AF-A0A520FY00-F1
#
_cell.length_a   1.000
_cell.length_b   1.000
_cell.length_c   1.000
_cell.angle_alpha   90.00
_cell.angle_beta   90.00
_cell.angle_gamma   90.00
#
_symmetry.space_group_name_H-M   'P 1'
#
loop_
_entity.id
_entity.type
_entity.pdbx_description
1 polymer ?
#
loop_
_entity_poly.entity_id
_entity_poly.type
_entity_poly.pdbx_seq_one_letter_code
_entity_poly.pdbx_strand_id
1 'polypeptide(L)' 'ELGREVADGQEARRILRIGEFYSSADETLAKNGFAPNRKPKAVAEPLRAVA' A
#
# COMPACT_ATOMS: atom_id res chain seq x y z
N GLU A 1 -24.32 -3.90 6.66
CA GLU A 1 -24.12 -2.61 7.36
C GLU A 1 -25.36 -2.14 8.14
N LEU A 2 -26.60 -2.49 7.77
CA LEU A 2 -27.76 -2.20 8.61
C LEU A 2 -27.71 -3.04 9.90
N GLY A 3 -27.78 -2.39 11.06
CA GLY A 3 -27.85 -3.04 12.39
C GLY A 3 -26.54 -3.08 13.19
N ARG A 4 -25.43 -2.55 12.68
CA ARG A 4 -24.19 -2.41 13.47
C ARG A 4 -24.23 -1.12 14.29
N GLU A 5 -23.67 -1.16 15.49
CA GLU A 5 -23.49 0.03 16.31
C GLU A 5 -22.56 1.03 15.63
N VAL A 6 -22.79 2.32 15.89
CA VAL A 6 -21.92 3.40 15.38
C VAL A 6 -20.62 3.36 16.16
N ALA A 7 -19.50 3.26 15.44
CA ALA A 7 -18.16 3.28 16.01
C ALA A 7 -17.89 4.59 16.74
N ASP A 8 -17.35 4.51 17.95
CA ASP A 8 -16.80 5.68 18.64
C ASP A 8 -15.46 6.14 17.99
N GLY A 9 -14.88 7.22 18.51
CA GLY A 9 -13.64 7.76 17.95
C GLY A 9 -12.43 6.82 18.06
N GLN A 10 -12.33 6.02 19.12
CA GLN A 10 -11.23 5.08 19.29
C GLN A 10 -11.40 3.87 18.37
N GLU A 11 -12.63 3.39 18.25
CA GLU A 11 -13.05 2.33 17.35
C GLU A 11 -12.79 2.74 15.90
N ALA A 12 -13.22 3.93 15.49
CA ALA A 12 -12.97 4.48 14.17
C ALA A 12 -11.46 4.57 13.89
N ARG A 13 -10.66 5.03 14.86
CA ARG A 13 -9.20 5.08 14.74
C ARG A 13 -8.60 3.69 14.49
N ARG A 14 -9.09 2.66 15.18
CA ARG A 14 -8.64 1.26 14.99
C ARG A 14 -9.09 0.70 13.63
N ILE A 15 -10.37 0.80 13.31
CA ILE A 15 -10.98 0.24 12.09
C ILE A 15 -10.35 0.87 10.84
N LEU A 16 -10.22 2.19 10.83
CA LEU A 16 -9.65 2.93 9.70
C LEU A 16 -8.13 3.10 9.79
N ARG A 17 -7.51 2.57 10.86
CA ARG A 17 -6.06 2.60 11.11
C ARG A 17 -5.47 4.02 11.08
N ILE A 18 -6.23 4.98 11.60
CA ILE A 18 -5.84 6.40 11.61
C ILE A 18 -4.64 6.60 12.53
N GLY A 19 -3.56 7.20 11.98
CA GLY A 19 -2.31 7.44 12.69
C GLY A 19 -1.38 6.22 12.77
N GLU A 20 -1.67 5.16 12.01
CA GLU A 20 -0.68 4.11 11.73
C GLU A 20 0.25 4.58 10.59
N PHE A 21 1.55 4.42 10.77
CA PHE A 21 2.57 4.80 9.78
C PHE A 21 3.37 3.57 9.36
N TYR A 22 3.62 3.47 8.06
CA TYR A 22 4.41 2.38 7.48
C TYR A 22 5.73 2.91 6.93
N SER A 23 6.71 2.03 6.82
CA SER A 23 8.06 2.35 6.36
C SER A 23 8.15 2.57 4.84
N SER A 24 7.16 2.07 4.08
CA SER A 24 7.15 2.18 2.62
C SER A 24 5.75 2.11 2.02
N ALA A 25 5.65 2.54 0.75
CA ALA A 25 4.43 2.39 -0.03
C ALA A 25 4.05 0.92 -0.24
N ASP A 26 5.03 0.04 -0.48
CA ASP A 26 4.79 -1.39 -0.66
C ASP A 26 4.22 -2.04 0.60
N GLU A 27 4.77 -1.70 1.77
CA GLU A 27 4.22 -2.14 3.07
C GLU A 27 2.78 -1.63 3.26
N THR A 28 2.53 -0.35 2.94
CA THR A 28 1.21 0.26 3.05
C THR A 28 0.17 -0.48 2.22
N LEU A 29 0.48 -0.80 0.96
CA LEU A 29 -0.43 -1.52 0.08
C LEU A 29 -0.73 -2.93 0.61
N ALA A 30 0.31 -3.65 1.02
CA ALA A 30 0.16 -4.99 1.57
C ALA A 30 -0.69 -5.02 2.85
N LYS A 31 -0.45 -4.08 3.78
CA LYS A 31 -1.18 -4.00 5.05
C LYS A 31 -2.64 -3.59 4.88
N ASN A 32 -2.98 -2.86 3.82
CA ASN A 32 -4.34 -2.43 3.51
C ASN A 32 -5.05 -3.31 2.47
N GLY A 33 -4.42 -4.42 2.05
CA GLY A 33 -5.05 -5.38 1.13
C GLY A 33 -5.15 -4.90 -0.32
N PHE A 34 -4.35 -3.92 -0.72
CA PHE A 34 -4.27 -3.46 -2.11
C PHE A 34 -3.31 -4.32 -2.93
N ALA A 35 -3.48 -4.29 -4.26
CA ALA A 35 -2.52 -4.88 -5.17
C ALA A 35 -1.13 -4.21 -5.02
N PRO A 36 -0.03 -4.94 -5.23
CA PRO A 36 1.31 -4.38 -5.16
C PRO A 36 1.54 -3.33 -6.25
N ASN A 37 2.47 -2.41 -6.00
CA ASN A 37 2.90 -1.45 -7.00
C ASN A 37 3.41 -2.16 -8.27
N ARG A 38 3.16 -1.53 -9.43
CA ARG A 38 3.73 -2.02 -10.70
C ARG A 38 5.25 -2.02 -10.58
N LYS A 39 5.88 -3.15 -10.90
CA LYS A 39 7.34 -3.24 -10.94
C LYS A 39 7.88 -2.25 -11.99
N PRO A 40 8.95 -1.50 -11.68
CA PRO A 40 9.60 -0.66 -12.67
C PRO A 40 10.01 -1.51 -13.87
N LYS A 41 9.94 -0.92 -15.07
CA LYS A 41 10.46 -1.60 -16.26
C LYS A 41 11.96 -1.82 -16.06
N ALA A 42 12.45 -3.01 -16.40
CA ALA A 42 13.89 -3.23 -16.47
C ALA A 42 14.50 -2.17 -17.39
N VAL A 43 15.56 -1.51 -16.92
CA VAL A 43 16.35 -0.62 -17.76
C VAL A 43 16.89 -1.47 -18.90
N ALA A 44 16.69 -1.03 -20.14
CA ALA A 44 17.22 -1.76 -21.29
C ALA A 44 18.74 -1.90 -21.13
N GLU A 45 19.25 -3.12 -21.27
CA GLU A 45 20.70 -3.34 -21.38
C GLU A 45 21.25 -2.45 -22.50
N PRO A 46 22.37 -1.73 -22.28
CA PRO A 46 22.94 -0.90 -23.33
C PRO A 46 23.32 -1.79 -24.51
N LEU A 47 22.83 -1.45 -25.70
CA LEU A 47 23.22 -2.07 -26.97
C LEU A 47 24.75 -2.08 -27.03
N ARG A 48 25.36 -3.27 -27.02
CA ARG A 48 26.81 -3.40 -27.13
C ARG A 48 27.26 -2.74 -28.44
N ALA A 49 28.11 -1.74 -28.32
CA ALA A 49 28.80 -1.15 -29.46
C ALA A 49 29.61 -2.26 -30.14
N VAL A 50 29.32 -2.51 -31.41
CA VAL A 50 30.14 -3.35 -32.28
C VAL A 50 31.46 -2.61 -32.54
N ALA A 51 32.57 -3.31 -32.28
CA ALA A 51 33.93 -2.85 -32.50
C ALA A 51 34.30 -2.80 -33.99
#